data_AF-A0A923C915-F1
#
_entry.id   AF-A0A923C915-F1
#
_cell.length_a   1.000
_cell.length_b   1.000
_cell.length_c   1.000
_cell.angle_alpha   90.00
_cell.angle_beta   90.00
_cell.angle_gamma   90.00
#
_symmetry.space_group_name_H-M   'P 1'
#
loop_
_entity.id
_entity.type
_entity.pdbx_description
1 polymer ?
#
loop_
_entity_poly.entity_id
_entity_poly.type
_entity_poly.pdbx_seq_one_letter_code
_entity_poly.pdbx_strand_id
1 'polypeptide(L)'
;LSTEEQKWLQVVPYKGSLPTSVPTDPLIYRFYELVSVYGTTFKELIHEEFGDGIMSAIDFKMDMQRQADPNGDRVNIVMSGKFLPYKQY
;
A
#
# COMPACT_ATOMS: atom_id res chain seq x y z
N LEU A 1 16.43 24.72 -1.38
CA LEU A 1 15.81 24.61 -0.05
C LEU A 1 16.68 25.35 0.95
N SER A 2 16.10 26.33 1.65
CA SER A 2 16.74 27.00 2.79
C SER A 2 17.03 25.99 3.90
N THR A 3 17.90 26.36 4.84
CA THR A 3 18.22 25.53 6.02
C THR A 3 16.96 25.21 6.84
N GLU A 4 15.99 26.11 6.85
CA GLU A 4 14.72 25.91 7.56
C GLU A 4 13.83 24.90 6.84
N GLU A 5 13.68 25.01 5.52
CA GLU A 5 12.89 24.06 4.71
C GLU A 5 13.46 22.63 4.80
N GLN A 6 14.80 22.49 4.85
CA GLN A 6 15.44 21.19 5.01
C GLN A 6 15.11 20.55 6.37
N LYS A 7 15.07 21.34 7.45
CA LYS A 7 14.70 20.84 8.78
C LYS A 7 13.27 20.32 8.80
N TRP A 8 12.34 21.04 8.16
CA TRP A 8 10.95 20.61 8.06
C TRP A 8 10.79 19.25 7.35
N LEU A 9 11.55 18.99 6.29
CA LEU A 9 11.51 17.72 5.57
C LEU A 9 12.11 16.53 6.35
N GLN A 10 12.91 16.79 7.39
CA GLN A 10 13.54 15.75 8.22
C GLN A 10 12.70 15.34 9.44
N VAL A 11 11.61 16.05 9.73
CA VAL A 11 10.71 15.69 10.83
C VAL A 11 9.91 14.45 10.44
N VAL A 12 9.84 13.46 11.33
CA VAL A 12 8.98 12.29 11.13
C VAL A 12 7.51 12.77 11.08
N PRO A 13 6.79 12.55 9.97
CA PRO A 13 5.45 13.10 9.80
C PRO A 13 4.42 12.30 10.61
N TYR A 14 3.35 12.98 11.02
CA TYR A 14 2.12 12.29 11.38
C TYR A 14 1.51 11.68 10.12
N LYS A 15 1.36 10.35 10.11
CA LYS A 15 0.90 9.59 8.94
C LYS A 15 -0.62 9.43 8.99
N GLY A 16 -1.26 9.58 7.82
CA GLY A 16 -2.72 9.52 7.66
C GLY A 16 -3.16 10.63 6.72
N SER A 17 -3.23 10.32 5.42
CA SER A 17 -3.49 11.32 4.38
C SER A 17 -4.97 11.62 4.17
N LEU A 18 -5.87 10.77 4.67
CA LEU A 18 -7.31 10.92 4.47
C LEU A 18 -8.00 11.52 5.71
N PRO A 19 -8.90 12.49 5.52
CA PRO A 19 -9.66 13.08 6.63
C PRO A 19 -10.76 12.16 7.17
N THR A 20 -11.15 11.15 6.39
CA THR A 20 -12.22 10.18 6.70
C THR A 20 -11.76 8.75 6.41
N SER A 21 -12.42 7.77 7.02
CA SER A 21 -12.12 6.34 6.83
C SER A 21 -12.46 5.83 5.43
N VAL A 22 -13.51 6.38 4.81
CA VAL A 22 -13.89 6.09 3.42
C VAL A 22 -13.45 7.26 2.53
N PRO A 23 -12.63 7.02 1.49
CA PRO A 23 -12.23 8.07 0.55
C PRO A 23 -13.42 8.56 -0.27
N THR A 24 -13.47 9.86 -0.56
CA THR A 24 -14.45 10.45 -1.49
C THR A 24 -13.85 10.80 -2.85
N ASP A 25 -12.52 10.93 -2.92
CA ASP A 25 -11.82 11.14 -4.19
C ASP A 25 -11.95 9.88 -5.09
N PRO A 26 -12.39 10.02 -6.35
CA PRO A 26 -12.65 8.85 -7.21
C PRO A 26 -11.43 7.97 -7.47
N LEU A 27 -10.23 8.55 -7.60
CA LEU A 27 -9.02 7.77 -7.89
C LEU A 27 -8.57 7.00 -6.65
N ILE A 28 -8.57 7.64 -5.49
CA ILE A 28 -8.22 6.98 -4.21
C ILE A 28 -9.26 5.91 -3.86
N TYR A 29 -10.54 6.17 -4.14
CA TYR A 29 -11.62 5.21 -3.87
C TYR A 29 -11.43 3.88 -4.61
N ARG A 30 -10.80 3.86 -5.80
CA ARG A 30 -10.51 2.60 -6.53
C ARG A 30 -9.58 1.67 -5.77
N PHE A 31 -8.61 2.20 -5.02
CA PHE A 31 -7.75 1.36 -4.17
C PHE A 31 -8.52 0.78 -2.99
N TYR A 32 -9.44 1.56 -2.41
CA TYR A 32 -10.35 1.07 -1.38
C TYR A 32 -11.29 -0.02 -1.92
N GLU A 33 -11.81 0.15 -3.14
CA GLU A 33 -12.64 -0.83 -3.83
C GLU A 33 -11.87 -2.13 -4.14
N LEU A 34 -10.61 -2.04 -4.60
CA LEU A 34 -9.75 -3.22 -4.81
C LEU A 34 -9.61 -4.07 -3.55
N VAL A 35 -9.35 -3.44 -2.40
CA VAL A 35 -9.27 -4.14 -1.11
C VAL A 35 -10.65 -4.69 -0.69
N SER A 36 -11.73 -3.96 -0.98
CA SER A 36 -13.09 -4.41 -0.66
C SER A 36 -13.51 -5.63 -1.50
N VAL A 37 -13.04 -5.72 -2.75
CA VAL A 37 -13.36 -6.83 -3.67
C VAL A 37 -12.43 -8.04 -3.45
N TYR A 38 -11.12 -7.81 -3.35
CA TYR A 38 -10.12 -8.88 -3.33
C TYR A 38 -9.43 -9.09 -1.98
N GLY A 39 -9.73 -8.30 -0.96
CA GLY A 39 -9.03 -8.37 0.33
C GLY A 39 -9.10 -9.75 0.99
N THR A 40 -10.24 -10.44 0.87
CA THR A 40 -10.39 -11.83 1.33
C THR A 40 -9.55 -12.79 0.50
N THR A 41 -9.54 -12.64 -0.82
CA THR A 41 -8.68 -13.44 -1.71
C THR A 41 -7.20 -13.26 -1.40
N PHE A 42 -6.73 -12.02 -1.22
CA PHE A 42 -5.34 -11.75 -0.84
C PHE A 42 -4.98 -12.38 0.49
N LYS A 43 -5.88 -12.32 1.48
CA LYS A 43 -5.68 -12.97 2.78
C LYS A 43 -5.49 -14.48 2.62
N GLU A 44 -6.41 -15.15 1.93
CA GLU A 44 -6.33 -16.61 1.77
C GLU A 44 -5.09 -17.03 0.99
N LEU A 45 -4.74 -16.33 -0.09
CA LEU A 45 -3.51 -16.64 -0.86
C LEU A 45 -2.24 -16.45 -0.02
N ILE A 46 -2.16 -15.39 0.79
CA ILE A 46 -1.01 -15.17 1.68
C ILE A 46 -0.95 -16.29 2.73
N HIS A 47 -2.09 -16.68 3.30
CA HIS A 47 -2.15 -17.76 4.30
C HIS A 47 -1.82 -19.13 3.70
N GLU A 48 -2.21 -19.39 2.46
CA GLU A 48 -1.88 -20.62 1.74
C GLU A 48 -0.38 -20.72 1.42
N GLU A 49 0.23 -19.63 0.91
CA GLU A 49 1.63 -19.66 0.45
C GLU A 49 2.65 -19.45 1.57
N PHE A 50 2.34 -18.61 2.56
CA PHE A 50 3.28 -18.19 3.62
C PHE A 50 2.91 -18.67 5.03
N GLY A 51 1.65 -19.10 5.24
CA GLY A 51 1.12 -19.51 6.54
C GLY A 51 0.46 -18.38 7.33
N ASP A 52 0.16 -18.65 8.62
CA ASP A 52 -0.52 -17.70 9.49
C ASP A 52 0.39 -16.51 9.85
N GLY A 53 -0.04 -15.31 9.44
CA GLY A 53 0.74 -14.08 9.58
C GLY A 53 0.17 -12.95 8.74
N ILE A 54 1.01 -11.92 8.53
CA ILE A 54 0.65 -10.72 7.75
C ILE A 54 1.80 -10.26 6.84
N MET A 55 1.44 -9.56 5.78
CA MET A 55 2.35 -8.72 5.02
C MET A 55 2.53 -7.37 5.76
N SER A 56 3.77 -7.01 6.10
CA SER A 56 4.07 -5.72 6.75
C SER A 56 3.80 -4.54 5.82
N ALA A 57 3.19 -3.48 6.35
CA ALA A 57 3.09 -2.16 5.71
C ALA A 57 4.17 -1.17 6.21
N ILE A 58 5.13 -1.64 7.04
CA ILE A 58 6.25 -0.85 7.57
C ILE A 58 7.56 -1.25 6.91
N ASP A 59 7.90 -2.55 6.95
CA ASP A 59 8.97 -3.11 6.12
C ASP A 59 8.37 -3.43 4.74
N PHE A 60 8.17 -2.35 3.98
CA PHE A 60 7.37 -2.33 2.77
C PHE A 60 8.01 -1.44 1.71
N LYS A 61 7.91 -1.87 0.46
CA LYS A 61 8.34 -1.13 -0.74
C LYS A 61 7.20 -1.09 -1.74
N MET A 62 7.07 0.05 -2.41
CA MET A 62 6.14 0.24 -3.51
C MET A 62 6.85 0.91 -4.68
N ASP A 63 6.60 0.41 -5.87
CA ASP A 63 7.03 1.03 -7.13
C ASP A 63 5.80 1.25 -8.02
N MET A 64 5.75 2.39 -8.71
CA MET A 64 4.67 2.74 -9.63
C MET A 64 5.26 3.24 -10.93
N GLN A 65 4.84 2.61 -12.03
CA GLN A 65 5.30 2.94 -13.37
C GLN A 65 4.15 2.91 -14.38
N ARG A 66 4.29 3.74 -15.42
CA ARG A 66 3.43 3.67 -16.59
C ARG A 66 3.81 2.42 -17.38
N GLN A 67 2.82 1.62 -17.73
CA GLN A 67 2.97 0.46 -18.60
C GLN A 67 2.25 0.72 -19.92
N ALA A 68 2.99 0.74 -21.02
CA ALA A 68 2.41 0.90 -22.35
C ALA A 68 1.51 -0.29 -22.68
N ASP A 69 0.31 -0.02 -23.21
CA ASP A 69 -0.66 -1.05 -23.61
C ASP A 69 -1.37 -0.62 -24.91
N PRO A 70 -1.58 -1.54 -25.88
CA PRO A 70 -2.24 -1.22 -27.15
C PRO A 70 -3.63 -0.57 -27.02
N ASN A 71 -4.34 -0.81 -25.91
CA ASN A 71 -5.68 -0.27 -25.67
C ASN A 71 -5.68 0.98 -24.75
N GLY A 72 -4.50 1.53 -24.48
CA GLY A 72 -4.30 2.68 -23.60
C GLY A 72 -3.48 2.30 -22.36
N ASP A 73 -2.50 3.13 -22.04
CA ASP A 73 -1.52 2.89 -20.98
C ASP A 73 -2.17 2.50 -19.65
N ARG A 74 -1.49 1.61 -18.93
CA ARG A 74 -1.88 1.11 -17.62
C ARG A 74 -1.00 1.71 -16.53
N VAL A 75 -1.55 1.77 -15.32
CA VAL A 75 -0.79 2.06 -14.11
C VAL A 75 -0.36 0.73 -13.50
N ASN A 76 0.94 0.44 -13.52
CA ASN A 76 1.50 -0.75 -12.92
C ASN A 76 2.04 -0.41 -11.53
N ILE A 77 1.59 -1.13 -10.51
CA ILE A 77 1.99 -0.92 -9.11
C ILE A 77 2.49 -2.25 -8.58
N VAL A 78 3.72 -2.25 -8.08
CA VAL A 78 4.31 -3.40 -7.39
C VAL A 78 4.40 -3.08 -5.91
N MET A 79 3.78 -3.93 -5.10
CA MET A 79 3.75 -3.84 -3.64
C MET A 79 4.49 -5.03 -3.05
N SER A 80 5.50 -4.77 -2.22
CA SER A 80 6.31 -5.82 -1.59
C SER A 80 6.46 -5.52 -0.11
N GLY A 81 5.84 -6.35 0.73
CA GLY A 81 5.97 -6.27 2.19
C GLY A 81 6.59 -7.53 2.76
N LYS A 82 7.39 -7.38 3.81
CA LYS A 82 7.95 -8.52 4.54
C LYS A 82 6.85 -9.34 5.21
N PHE A 83 6.86 -10.65 5.02
CA PHE A 83 5.96 -11.55 5.75
C PHE A 83 6.39 -11.69 7.21
N LEU A 84 5.42 -11.59 8.12
CA LEU A 84 5.61 -11.69 9.56
C LEU A 84 4.71 -12.82 10.11
N PRO A 85 5.27 -13.99 10.46
CA PRO A 85 4.49 -15.10 10.98
C PRO A 85 3.98 -14.81 12.39
N TYR A 86 2.77 -15.26 12.71
CA TYR A 86 2.25 -15.22 14.06
C TYR A 86 2.81 -16.36 14.90
N LYS A 87 3.17 -16.04 16.15
CA LYS A 87 3.61 -17.03 17.13
C LYS A 87 2.43 -17.49 17.95
N GLN A 88 2.34 -18.79 18.21
CA GLN A 88 1.47 -19.33 19.23
C GLN A 88 2.22 -19.29 20.56
N TYR A 89 1.62 -18.70 21.59
CA TYR A 89 2.17 -18.54 22.93
C TYR A 89 1.40 -19.40 23.92
#